data_AF-A0A3N5P2U3-F1
#
_entry.id   AF-A0A3N5P2U3-F1
#
_cell.length_a   1.000
_cell.length_b   1.000
_cell.length_c   1.000
_cell.angle_alpha   90.00
_cell.angle_beta   90.00
_cell.angle_gamma   90.00
#
_symmetry.space_group_name_H-M   'P 1'
#
loop_
_entity.id
_entity.type
_entity.pdbx_description
1 polymer ?
#
loop_
_entity_poly.entity_id
_entity_poly.type
_entity_poly.pdbx_seq_one_letter_code
_entity_poly.pdbx_strand_id
1 'polypeptide(L)'
;GYVDHVLSLLPFEPEAHARLQGPPCTYVGHPLIERLAWIRGLDPLPLARRLGLTPQTQLLVVLPGSRRSEVGRLLRPFGETLQRLLERGRKFEVAVPLVASVRALVEQAVARWPKTPHLLEGDEDKFRAFRLARAALAASGTVSLELALAGTPMVIAYKVDAVAAPALRRMITAPSTVLPNLILGTRAIPEFHQEACTPVRLANALSPLLADSAIRQQQVDALAAVPERMRLPRGTPSEAAAEIVLNYAEMGRGWPRPDLMRLGA
;
A
#
# COMPACT_ATOMS: atom_id res chain seq x y z
N GLY A 1 -9.91 -23.81 -20.74
CA GLY A 1 -8.90 -22.75 -20.59
C GLY A 1 -7.56 -23.35 -20.20
N TYR A 2 -6.49 -22.56 -20.17
CA TYR A 2 -5.15 -23.01 -19.74
C TYR A 2 -4.95 -22.98 -18.21
N VAL A 3 -5.83 -22.27 -17.49
CA VAL A 3 -5.80 -22.14 -16.03
C VAL A 3 -7.01 -22.88 -15.46
N ASP A 4 -6.75 -23.86 -14.58
CA ASP A 4 -7.79 -24.64 -13.92
C ASP A 4 -8.37 -23.92 -12.70
N HIS A 5 -7.54 -23.16 -11.96
CA HIS A 5 -7.94 -22.39 -10.78
C HIS A 5 -6.99 -21.21 -10.54
N VAL A 6 -7.49 -20.13 -9.93
CA VAL A 6 -6.71 -18.97 -9.48
C VAL A 6 -6.70 -18.89 -7.96
N LEU A 7 -5.51 -18.87 -7.37
CA LEU A 7 -5.32 -18.63 -5.94
C LEU A 7 -5.14 -17.12 -5.74
N SER A 8 -6.14 -16.47 -5.17
CA SER A 8 -6.14 -15.01 -4.98
C SER A 8 -5.55 -14.62 -3.64
N LEU A 9 -4.81 -13.50 -3.65
CA LEU A 9 -4.15 -12.94 -2.46
C LEU A 9 -4.97 -11.83 -1.82
N LEU A 10 -6.03 -11.35 -2.47
CA LEU A 10 -6.86 -10.26 -1.97
C LEU A 10 -8.33 -10.67 -1.92
N PRO A 11 -9.07 -10.28 -0.86
CA PRO A 11 -10.42 -10.79 -0.61
C PRO A 11 -11.47 -10.39 -1.65
N PHE A 12 -11.22 -9.34 -2.45
CA PHE A 12 -12.13 -8.90 -3.52
C PHE A 12 -11.90 -9.63 -4.85
N GLU A 13 -10.78 -10.36 -5.01
CA GLU A 13 -10.40 -10.97 -6.28
C GLU A 13 -11.35 -12.08 -6.73
N PRO A 14 -11.89 -12.97 -5.86
CA PRO A 14 -12.88 -13.97 -6.27
C PRO A 14 -14.13 -13.35 -6.94
N GLU A 15 -14.68 -12.30 -6.36
CA GLU A 15 -15.84 -11.59 -6.91
C GLU A 15 -15.49 -10.90 -8.24
N ALA A 16 -14.30 -10.28 -8.31
CA ALA A 16 -13.82 -9.66 -9.54
C ALA A 16 -13.63 -10.69 -10.67
N HIS A 17 -13.08 -11.87 -10.36
CA HIS A 17 -12.94 -12.98 -11.30
C HIS A 17 -14.29 -13.49 -11.79
N ALA A 18 -15.25 -13.70 -10.89
CA ALA A 18 -16.60 -14.12 -11.25
C ALA A 18 -17.28 -13.11 -12.18
N ARG A 19 -17.21 -11.80 -11.86
CA ARG A 19 -17.76 -10.71 -12.69
C ARG A 19 -17.13 -10.64 -14.08
N LEU A 20 -15.83 -10.95 -14.18
CA LEU A 20 -15.08 -10.95 -15.44
C LEU A 20 -15.18 -12.29 -16.19
N GLN A 21 -15.98 -13.24 -15.71
CA GLN A 21 -16.11 -14.59 -16.28
C GLN A 21 -14.75 -15.32 -16.38
N GLY A 22 -13.89 -15.08 -15.39
CA GLY A 22 -12.59 -15.74 -15.25
C GLY A 22 -12.72 -17.20 -14.78
N PRO A 23 -11.59 -17.93 -14.70
CA PRO A 23 -11.55 -19.26 -14.10
C PRO A 23 -11.97 -19.23 -12.62
N PRO A 24 -12.33 -20.39 -12.03
CA PRO A 24 -12.56 -20.51 -10.59
C PRO A 24 -11.45 -19.84 -9.78
N CYS A 25 -11.83 -19.08 -8.76
CA CYS A 25 -10.91 -18.28 -7.98
C CYS A 25 -11.25 -18.37 -6.49
N THR A 26 -10.28 -18.75 -5.68
CA THR A 26 -10.42 -18.88 -4.22
C THR A 26 -9.42 -17.96 -3.53
N TYR A 27 -9.91 -17.19 -2.55
CA TYR A 27 -9.08 -16.35 -1.71
C TYR A 27 -8.29 -17.23 -0.74
N VAL A 28 -6.98 -17.24 -0.91
CA VAL A 28 -6.05 -18.00 -0.07
C VAL A 28 -5.28 -17.11 0.90
N GLY A 29 -5.58 -15.82 0.98
CA GLY A 29 -4.90 -14.91 1.91
C GLY A 29 -3.63 -14.29 1.34
N HIS A 30 -3.26 -13.14 1.90
CA HIS A 30 -2.00 -12.48 1.57
C HIS A 30 -0.92 -12.82 2.60
N PRO A 31 0.30 -13.27 2.21
CA PRO A 31 1.39 -13.57 3.14
C PRO A 31 1.79 -12.43 4.09
N LEU A 32 1.42 -11.19 3.77
CA LEU A 32 1.74 -10.03 4.60
C LEU A 32 0.95 -10.05 5.92
N ILE A 33 -0.20 -10.74 5.97
CA ILE A 33 -0.99 -10.87 7.20
C ILE A 33 -0.24 -11.64 8.28
N GLU A 34 0.64 -12.58 7.91
CA GLU A 34 1.48 -13.35 8.84
C GLU A 34 2.53 -12.45 9.52
N ARG A 35 2.90 -11.34 8.87
CA ARG A 35 3.82 -10.35 9.43
C ARG A 35 3.14 -9.36 10.38
N LEU A 36 1.82 -9.39 10.53
CA LEU A 36 1.06 -8.39 11.29
C LEU A 36 1.52 -8.27 12.76
N ALA A 37 1.71 -9.41 13.44
CA ALA A 37 2.15 -9.42 14.84
C ALA A 37 3.55 -8.79 14.98
N TRP A 38 4.46 -9.10 14.07
CA TRP A 38 5.79 -8.48 14.02
C TRP A 38 5.69 -6.98 13.75
N ILE A 39 4.95 -6.55 12.72
CA ILE A 39 4.78 -5.12 12.38
C ILE A 39 4.21 -4.33 13.57
N ARG A 40 3.20 -4.89 14.26
CA ARG A 40 2.55 -4.22 15.40
C ARG A 40 3.37 -4.26 16.68
N GLY A 41 4.22 -5.28 16.84
CA GLY A 41 5.11 -5.44 17.99
C GLY A 41 6.43 -4.66 17.89
N LEU A 42 6.79 -4.14 16.71
CA LEU A 42 8.00 -3.34 16.54
C LEU A 42 7.95 -2.05 17.38
N ASP A 43 8.94 -1.89 18.27
CA ASP A 43 9.18 -0.64 18.99
C ASP A 43 9.79 0.41 18.05
N PRO A 44 9.12 1.55 17.81
CA PRO A 44 9.65 2.63 17.00
C PRO A 44 10.71 3.51 17.69
N LEU A 45 10.81 3.48 19.03
CA LEU A 45 11.66 4.41 19.80
C LEU A 45 13.16 4.33 19.49
N PRO A 46 13.77 3.16 19.18
CA PRO A 46 15.17 3.11 18.77
C PRO A 46 15.44 3.92 17.51
N LEU A 47 14.55 3.86 16.52
CA LEU A 47 14.67 4.66 15.30
C LEU A 47 14.48 6.14 15.61
N ALA A 48 13.46 6.51 16.39
CA ALA A 48 13.22 7.91 16.76
C ALA A 48 14.47 8.55 17.41
N ARG A 49 15.11 7.84 18.35
CA ARG A 49 16.35 8.29 19.00
C ARG A 49 17.49 8.47 18.00
N ARG A 50 17.71 7.49 17.12
CA ARG A 50 18.77 7.56 16.10
C ARG A 50 18.56 8.71 15.10
N LEU A 51 17.31 9.03 14.79
CA LEU A 51 16.95 10.13 13.91
C LEU A 51 16.84 11.49 14.64
N GLY A 52 17.00 11.54 15.96
CA GLY A 52 16.88 12.77 16.75
C GLY A 52 15.45 13.32 16.84
N LEU A 53 14.43 12.47 16.68
CA LEU A 53 13.02 12.88 16.75
C LEU A 53 12.57 13.05 18.21
N THR A 54 11.86 14.13 18.50
CA THR A 54 11.20 14.35 19.78
C THR A 54 9.73 13.91 19.71
N PRO A 55 9.01 13.76 20.83
CA PRO A 55 7.58 13.44 20.83
C PRO A 55 6.70 14.44 20.06
N GLN A 56 7.17 15.68 19.89
CA GLN A 56 6.47 16.73 19.13
C GLN A 56 6.82 16.73 17.64
N THR A 57 7.86 16.00 17.23
CA THR A 57 8.29 15.92 15.84
C THR A 57 7.35 15.01 15.06
N GLN A 58 6.69 15.58 14.05
CA GLN A 58 5.91 14.79 13.09
C GLN A 58 6.83 14.18 12.05
N LEU A 59 6.73 12.87 11.79
CA LEU A 59 7.46 12.22 10.70
C LEU A 59 6.54 12.02 9.49
N LEU A 60 6.97 12.47 8.31
CA LEU A 60 6.35 12.15 7.03
C LEU A 60 7.24 11.13 6.30
N VAL A 61 6.70 9.94 6.06
CA VAL A 61 7.41 8.94 5.26
C VAL A 61 7.10 9.15 3.78
N VAL A 62 8.12 9.19 2.93
CA VAL A 62 7.97 9.38 1.49
C VAL A 62 8.54 8.17 0.76
N LEU A 63 7.72 7.53 -0.07
CA LEU A 63 8.03 6.27 -0.74
C LEU A 63 7.87 6.45 -2.26
N PRO A 64 8.93 6.84 -2.99
CA PRO A 64 8.85 7.20 -4.41
C PRO A 64 8.62 6.02 -5.36
N GLY A 65 8.58 4.79 -4.84
CA GLY A 65 8.43 3.54 -5.60
C GLY A 65 9.70 2.70 -5.59
N SER A 66 9.58 1.44 -6.03
CA SER A 66 10.70 0.50 -6.11
C SER A 66 11.28 0.36 -7.53
N ARG A 67 10.55 0.87 -8.53
CA ARG A 67 10.92 0.82 -9.94
C ARG A 67 11.46 2.16 -10.40
N ARG A 68 12.53 2.13 -11.20
CA ARG A 68 13.18 3.35 -11.75
C ARG A 68 12.20 4.27 -12.48
N SER A 69 11.25 3.71 -13.22
CA SER A 69 10.24 4.45 -13.98
C SER A 69 9.24 5.20 -13.10
N GLU A 70 8.86 4.64 -11.95
CA GLU A 70 7.99 5.30 -10.95
C GLU A 70 8.76 6.42 -10.26
N VAL A 71 9.95 6.08 -9.76
CA VAL A 71 10.83 6.99 -9.02
C VAL A 71 11.17 8.22 -9.87
N GLY A 72 11.57 8.04 -11.13
CA GLY A 72 11.89 9.15 -12.03
C GLY A 72 10.73 10.12 -12.30
N ARG A 73 9.47 9.69 -12.13
CA ARG A 73 8.26 10.51 -12.35
C ARG A 73 7.72 11.13 -11.07
N LEU A 74 7.96 10.51 -9.92
CA LEU A 74 7.35 10.88 -8.64
C LEU A 74 8.27 11.71 -7.73
N LEU A 75 9.60 11.57 -7.86
CA LEU A 75 10.54 12.31 -7.00
C LEU A 75 10.39 13.83 -7.07
N ARG A 76 10.20 14.38 -8.28
CA ARG A 76 9.99 15.81 -8.48
C ARG A 76 8.67 16.29 -7.84
N PRO A 77 7.49 15.75 -8.20
CA PRO A 77 6.25 16.20 -7.58
C PRO A 77 6.22 15.96 -6.07
N PHE A 78 6.91 14.93 -5.55
CA PHE A 78 7.04 14.73 -4.10
C PHE A 78 7.84 15.84 -3.44
N GLY A 79 9.02 16.19 -3.97
CA GLY A 79 9.82 17.32 -3.46
C GLY A 79 9.03 18.65 -3.49
N GLU A 80 8.32 18.92 -4.59
CA GLU A 80 7.46 20.11 -4.72
C GLU A 80 6.27 20.07 -3.73
N THR A 81 5.74 18.89 -3.39
CA THR A 81 4.73 18.71 -2.34
C THR A 81 5.29 19.04 -0.97
N LEU A 82 6.49 18.56 -0.65
CA LEU A 82 7.16 18.88 0.61
C LEU A 82 7.35 20.39 0.76
N GLN A 83 7.78 21.06 -0.32
CA GLN A 83 7.98 22.52 -0.32
C GLN A 83 6.69 23.24 0.04
N ARG A 84 5.58 22.86 -0.59
CA ARG A 84 4.26 23.46 -0.32
C ARG A 84 3.77 23.22 1.10
N LEU A 85 4.05 22.06 1.68
CA LEU A 85 3.71 21.79 3.08
C LEU A 85 4.51 22.70 4.03
N LEU A 86 5.80 22.91 3.75
CA LEU A 86 6.67 23.81 4.51
C LEU A 86 6.22 25.27 4.38
N GLU A 87 5.89 25.73 3.18
CA GLU A 87 5.35 27.09 2.91
C GLU A 87 4.03 27.36 3.66
N ARG A 88 3.26 26.31 3.98
CA ARG A 88 2.05 26.38 4.81
C ARG A 88 2.32 26.33 6.32
N GLY A 89 3.59 26.41 6.73
CA GLY A 89 4.00 26.39 8.13
C GLY A 89 3.92 25.01 8.80
N ARG A 90 3.79 23.92 8.03
CA ARG A 90 3.84 22.57 8.62
C ARG A 90 5.25 22.25 9.09
N LYS A 91 5.37 21.69 10.29
CA LYS A 91 6.63 21.23 10.88
C LYS A 91 6.66 19.71 10.89
N PHE A 92 7.60 19.12 10.17
CA PHE A 92 7.78 17.68 10.08
C PHE A 92 9.21 17.33 9.67
N GLU A 93 9.67 16.14 10.03
CA GLU A 93 10.83 15.48 9.45
C GLU A 93 10.40 14.56 8.31
N VAL A 94 11.33 14.23 7.42
CA VAL A 94 11.08 13.36 6.27
C VAL A 94 11.93 12.11 6.39
N ALA A 95 11.32 10.94 6.20
CA ALA A 95 12.04 9.68 6.08
C ALA A 95 11.76 9.03 4.72
N VAL A 96 12.79 8.47 4.10
CA VAL A 96 12.69 7.75 2.82
C VAL A 96 13.32 6.38 2.97
N PRO A 97 12.51 5.31 3.10
CA PRO A 97 13.01 3.94 2.98
C PRO A 97 13.55 3.68 1.58
N LEU A 98 14.81 3.27 1.50
CA LEU A 98 15.53 3.01 0.26
C LEU A 98 15.34 1.57 -0.20
N VAL A 99 15.24 1.40 -1.52
CA VAL A 99 15.37 0.10 -2.19
C VAL A 99 16.64 0.15 -3.03
N ALA A 100 17.47 -0.90 -2.94
CA ALA A 100 18.79 -0.94 -3.57
C ALA A 100 18.76 -0.62 -5.08
N SER A 101 17.70 -1.06 -5.79
CA SER A 101 17.51 -0.86 -7.24
C SER A 101 17.43 0.61 -7.68
N VAL A 102 17.06 1.52 -6.76
CA VAL A 102 16.79 2.93 -7.04
C VAL A 102 17.56 3.90 -6.15
N ARG A 103 18.45 3.38 -5.27
CA ARG A 103 19.22 4.19 -4.29
C ARG A 103 19.83 5.44 -4.90
N ALA A 104 20.72 5.29 -5.89
CA ALA A 104 21.45 6.42 -6.46
C ALA A 104 20.53 7.49 -7.06
N LEU A 105 19.43 7.06 -7.68
CA LEU A 105 18.42 7.97 -8.25
C LEU A 105 17.69 8.76 -7.15
N VAL A 106 17.35 8.08 -6.05
CA VAL A 106 16.70 8.73 -4.89
C VAL A 106 17.67 9.69 -4.23
N GLU A 107 18.89 9.26 -3.89
CA GLU A 107 19.92 10.09 -3.24
C GLU A 107 20.20 11.38 -4.03
N GLN A 108 20.36 11.28 -5.35
CA GLN A 108 20.59 12.44 -6.22
C GLN A 108 19.40 13.41 -6.22
N ALA A 109 18.18 12.90 -6.22
CA ALA A 109 16.99 13.74 -6.31
C ALA A 109 16.61 14.40 -4.98
N VAL A 110 16.75 13.68 -3.87
CA VAL A 110 16.42 14.21 -2.54
C VAL A 110 17.40 15.29 -2.08
N ALA A 111 18.61 15.33 -2.65
CA ALA A 111 19.55 16.43 -2.42
C ALA A 111 19.00 17.80 -2.85
N ARG A 112 17.98 17.83 -3.72
CA ARG A 112 17.30 19.05 -4.19
C ARG A 112 15.98 19.30 -3.46
N TRP A 113 15.61 18.46 -2.50
CA TRP A 113 14.38 18.66 -1.75
C TRP A 113 14.55 19.85 -0.77
N PRO A 114 13.44 20.53 -0.42
CA PRO A 114 13.47 21.65 0.52
C PRO A 114 13.84 21.23 1.94
N LYS A 115 13.88 19.92 2.21
CA LYS A 115 14.28 19.33 3.47
C LYS A 115 15.02 18.01 3.21
N THR A 116 16.22 17.90 3.76
CA THR A 116 17.03 16.68 3.66
C THR A 116 16.33 15.53 4.41
N PRO A 117 15.98 14.42 3.75
CA PRO A 117 15.33 13.31 4.41
C PRO A 117 16.32 12.41 5.14
N HIS A 118 15.83 11.70 6.16
CA HIS A 118 16.49 10.53 6.71
C HIS A 118 16.34 9.36 5.72
N LEU A 119 17.45 8.89 5.16
CA LEU A 119 17.46 7.72 4.31
C LEU A 119 17.53 6.46 5.19
N LEU A 120 16.58 5.55 5.00
CA LEU A 120 16.45 4.35 5.84
C LEU A 120 16.72 3.10 5.04
N GLU A 121 17.34 2.11 5.68
CA GLU A 121 17.72 0.86 5.05
C GLU A 121 17.18 -0.33 5.84
N GLY A 122 16.79 -1.37 5.10
CA GLY A 122 16.28 -2.59 5.70
C GLY A 122 14.81 -2.50 6.16
N ASP A 123 14.22 -3.67 6.34
CA ASP A 123 12.80 -3.80 6.64
C ASP A 123 12.45 -3.30 8.04
N GLU A 124 13.31 -3.54 9.02
CA GLU A 124 13.05 -3.14 10.41
C GLU A 124 12.92 -1.61 10.55
N ASP A 125 13.85 -0.86 9.98
CA ASP A 125 13.79 0.61 9.99
C ASP A 125 12.63 1.15 9.14
N LYS A 126 12.33 0.52 8.00
CA LYS A 126 11.16 0.85 7.19
C LYS A 126 9.87 0.75 8.02
N PHE A 127 9.64 -0.37 8.69
CA PHE A 127 8.40 -0.58 9.45
C PHE A 127 8.38 0.23 10.76
N ARG A 128 9.52 0.47 11.42
CA ARG A 128 9.61 1.46 12.51
C ARG A 128 9.22 2.86 12.04
N ALA A 129 9.67 3.26 10.85
CA ALA A 129 9.30 4.56 10.29
C ALA A 129 7.81 4.64 9.97
N PHE A 130 7.20 3.56 9.47
CA PHE A 130 5.74 3.50 9.28
C PHE A 130 5.01 3.66 10.61
N ARG A 131 5.46 2.98 11.66
CA ARG A 131 4.92 3.09 13.03
C ARG A 131 5.09 4.49 13.65
N LEU A 132 6.17 5.20 13.32
CA LEU A 132 6.42 6.59 13.75
C LEU A 132 5.67 7.63 12.93
N ALA A 133 5.40 7.31 11.66
CA ALA A 133 4.91 8.28 10.71
C ALA A 133 3.55 8.83 11.10
N ARG A 134 3.45 10.16 11.05
CA ARG A 134 2.18 10.87 11.14
C ARG A 134 1.32 10.61 9.92
N ALA A 135 1.96 10.57 8.75
CA ALA A 135 1.39 10.24 7.46
C ALA A 135 2.48 9.72 6.50
N ALA A 136 2.06 9.17 5.37
CA ALA A 136 2.92 8.75 4.28
C ALA A 136 2.48 9.34 2.93
N LEU A 137 3.46 9.64 2.06
CA LEU A 137 3.26 9.94 0.65
C LEU A 137 3.92 8.84 -0.17
N ALA A 138 3.13 8.00 -0.84
CA ALA A 138 3.65 6.80 -1.47
C ALA A 138 3.23 6.66 -2.93
N ALA A 139 4.11 6.04 -3.73
CA ALA A 139 3.73 5.43 -4.99
C ALA A 139 2.69 4.32 -4.75
N SER A 140 1.83 4.06 -5.73
CA SER A 140 0.90 2.93 -5.67
C SER A 140 1.64 1.58 -5.68
N GLY A 141 1.08 0.56 -5.02
CA GLY A 141 1.62 -0.80 -4.97
C GLY A 141 1.45 -1.47 -3.61
N THR A 142 2.18 -2.57 -3.39
CA THR A 142 2.13 -3.37 -2.15
C THR A 142 2.45 -2.55 -0.90
N VAL A 143 3.24 -1.47 -1.03
CA VAL A 143 3.56 -0.60 0.11
C VAL A 143 2.33 0.07 0.73
N SER A 144 1.25 0.28 -0.04
CA SER A 144 -0.01 0.75 0.51
C SER A 144 -0.60 -0.22 1.54
N LEU A 145 -0.41 -1.52 1.32
CA LEU A 145 -0.84 -2.56 2.25
C LEU A 145 0.09 -2.64 3.48
N GLU A 146 1.40 -2.51 3.28
CA GLU A 146 2.36 -2.45 4.39
C GLU A 146 2.07 -1.27 5.34
N LEU A 147 1.81 -0.08 4.77
CA LEU A 147 1.40 1.11 5.52
C LEU A 147 0.06 0.89 6.25
N ALA A 148 -0.91 0.24 5.58
CA ALA A 148 -2.21 -0.03 6.20
C ALA A 148 -2.10 -0.96 7.40
N LEU A 149 -1.30 -2.02 7.31
CA LEU A 149 -1.07 -2.95 8.42
C LEU A 149 -0.26 -2.30 9.56
N ALA A 150 0.61 -1.35 9.24
CA ALA A 150 1.29 -0.50 10.22
C ALA A 150 0.37 0.57 10.83
N GLY A 151 -0.82 0.80 10.28
CA GLY A 151 -1.78 1.80 10.74
C GLY A 151 -1.40 3.24 10.35
N THR A 152 -0.57 3.42 9.33
CA THR A 152 -0.04 4.71 8.91
C THR A 152 -0.98 5.39 7.90
N PRO A 153 -1.57 6.56 8.22
CA PRO A 153 -2.32 7.33 7.23
C PRO A 153 -1.45 7.64 5.99
N MET A 154 -2.03 7.63 4.80
CA MET A 154 -1.31 7.80 3.56
C MET A 154 -2.08 8.59 2.49
N VAL A 155 -1.32 9.15 1.57
CA VAL A 155 -1.79 9.65 0.26
C VAL A 155 -1.02 8.89 -0.82
N ILE A 156 -1.75 8.35 -1.79
CA ILE A 156 -1.17 7.58 -2.89
C ILE A 156 -1.07 8.44 -4.14
N ALA A 157 0.08 8.37 -4.80
CA ALA A 157 0.35 8.99 -6.07
C ALA A 157 0.73 7.93 -7.10
N TYR A 158 0.26 8.09 -8.34
CA TYR A 158 0.55 7.17 -9.41
C TYR A 158 0.78 7.91 -10.72
N LYS A 159 1.94 7.68 -11.34
CA LYS A 159 2.31 8.19 -12.68
C LYS A 159 2.92 7.08 -13.50
N VAL A 160 2.35 6.84 -14.68
CA VAL A 160 2.86 5.86 -15.66
C VAL A 160 3.51 6.58 -16.83
N ASP A 161 3.93 5.82 -17.84
CA ASP A 161 4.32 6.41 -19.10
C ASP A 161 3.18 7.22 -19.73
N ALA A 162 3.50 8.44 -20.19
CA ALA A 162 2.52 9.35 -20.80
C ALA A 162 1.95 8.74 -22.09
N VAL A 163 2.71 7.88 -22.78
CA VAL A 163 2.26 7.13 -23.95
C VAL A 163 1.29 6.02 -23.55
N ALA A 164 1.52 5.36 -22.41
CA ALA A 164 0.67 4.28 -21.91
C ALA A 164 -0.59 4.79 -21.17
N ALA A 165 -0.57 6.01 -20.64
CA ALA A 165 -1.61 6.55 -19.77
C ALA A 165 -3.03 6.57 -20.40
N PRO A 166 -3.23 7.00 -21.67
CA PRO A 166 -4.57 7.01 -22.28
C PRO A 166 -5.17 5.62 -22.44
N ALA A 167 -4.35 4.62 -22.80
CA ALA A 167 -4.78 3.23 -22.93
C ALA A 167 -5.15 2.65 -21.57
N LEU A 168 -4.28 2.82 -20.57
CA LEU A 168 -4.50 2.29 -19.23
C LEU A 168 -5.77 2.88 -18.58
N ARG A 169 -6.06 4.18 -18.77
CA ARG A 169 -7.30 4.80 -18.27
C ARG A 169 -8.56 4.14 -18.80
N ARG A 170 -8.57 3.73 -20.06
CA ARG A 170 -9.73 3.08 -20.68
C ARG A 170 -9.92 1.64 -20.21
N MET A 171 -8.87 1.03 -19.65
CA MET A 171 -8.87 -0.36 -19.19
C MET A 171 -9.14 -0.51 -17.69
N ILE A 172 -8.91 0.52 -16.88
CA ILE A 172 -9.18 0.47 -15.43
C ILE A 172 -10.68 0.69 -15.17
N THR A 173 -11.40 -0.40 -14.90
CA THR A 173 -12.81 -0.35 -14.44
C THR A 173 -12.93 -0.39 -12.91
N ALA A 174 -11.82 -0.55 -12.20
CA ALA A 174 -11.81 -0.65 -10.74
C ALA A 174 -12.06 0.72 -10.10
N PRO A 175 -12.80 0.79 -8.98
CA PRO A 175 -13.10 2.05 -8.31
C PRO A 175 -11.89 2.68 -7.62
N SER A 176 -10.80 1.92 -7.44
CA SER A 176 -9.54 2.35 -6.86
C SER A 176 -8.37 1.50 -7.37
N THR A 177 -7.15 2.02 -7.30
CA THR A 177 -5.90 1.24 -7.49
C THR A 177 -5.17 0.96 -6.18
N VAL A 178 -5.68 1.50 -5.07
CA VAL A 178 -5.08 1.38 -3.74
C VAL A 178 -5.62 0.12 -3.08
N LEU A 179 -4.73 -0.83 -2.77
CA LEU A 179 -5.13 -2.14 -2.25
C LEU A 179 -6.00 -2.04 -0.98
N PRO A 180 -5.66 -1.22 0.03
CA PRO A 180 -6.54 -0.99 1.18
C PRO A 180 -7.95 -0.51 0.81
N ASN A 181 -8.11 0.41 -0.15
CA ASN A 181 -9.43 0.88 -0.57
C ASN A 181 -10.26 -0.25 -1.19
N LEU A 182 -9.63 -1.11 -2.00
CA LEU A 182 -10.29 -2.26 -2.61
C LEU A 182 -10.69 -3.31 -1.57
N ILE A 183 -9.83 -3.57 -0.58
CA ILE A 183 -10.11 -4.47 0.55
C ILE A 183 -11.27 -3.96 1.42
N LEU A 184 -11.31 -2.64 1.66
CA LEU A 184 -12.34 -2.00 2.46
C LEU A 184 -13.66 -1.85 1.69
N GLY A 185 -13.61 -1.77 0.36
CA GLY A 185 -14.75 -1.41 -0.49
C GLY A 185 -15.08 0.09 -0.41
N THR A 186 -14.16 0.93 0.06
CA THR A 186 -14.37 2.37 0.28
C THR A 186 -13.17 3.18 -0.22
N ARG A 187 -13.34 4.50 -0.41
CA ARG A 187 -12.27 5.43 -0.81
C ARG A 187 -11.70 6.18 0.39
N ALA A 188 -11.25 5.46 1.41
CA ALA A 188 -10.70 6.04 2.64
C ALA A 188 -9.30 6.65 2.44
N ILE A 189 -8.52 6.13 1.49
CA ILE A 189 -7.19 6.61 1.14
C ILE A 189 -7.28 7.47 -0.13
N PRO A 190 -6.91 8.77 -0.09
CA PRO A 190 -6.81 9.60 -1.28
C PRO A 190 -5.77 9.05 -2.26
N GLU A 191 -6.15 8.95 -3.53
CA GLU A 191 -5.26 8.53 -4.61
C GLU A 191 -5.29 9.53 -5.77
N PHE A 192 -4.12 9.83 -6.33
CA PHE A 192 -3.97 10.80 -7.41
C PHE A 192 -3.23 10.19 -8.60
N HIS A 193 -3.94 10.14 -9.72
CA HIS A 193 -3.49 9.52 -10.97
C HIS A 193 -3.02 10.54 -11.99
N GLN A 194 -1.85 10.34 -12.57
CA GLN A 194 -1.36 11.06 -13.75
C GLN A 194 -1.39 12.60 -13.58
N GLU A 195 -2.24 13.33 -14.32
CA GLU A 195 -2.36 14.79 -14.24
C GLU A 195 -3.00 15.23 -12.93
N ALA A 196 -3.75 14.35 -12.23
CA ALA A 196 -4.24 14.63 -10.89
C ALA A 196 -3.12 14.59 -9.84
N CYS A 197 -2.00 13.92 -10.13
CA CYS A 197 -0.81 13.88 -9.28
C CYS A 197 -0.01 15.19 -9.41
N THR A 198 -0.60 16.28 -8.90
CA THR A 198 0.03 17.59 -8.80
C THR A 198 0.48 17.88 -7.37
N PRO A 199 1.57 18.65 -7.19
CA PRO A 199 2.06 18.98 -5.86
C PRO A 199 1.02 19.66 -4.97
N VAL A 200 0.16 20.51 -5.55
CA VAL A 200 -0.93 21.20 -4.85
C VAL A 200 -1.95 20.22 -4.30
N ARG A 201 -2.41 19.27 -5.12
CA ARG A 201 -3.40 18.28 -4.71
C ARG A 201 -2.85 17.33 -3.64
N LEU A 202 -1.62 16.87 -3.83
CA LEU A 202 -0.93 16.03 -2.85
C LEU A 202 -0.76 16.77 -1.51
N ALA A 203 -0.31 18.04 -1.53
CA ALA A 203 -0.17 18.84 -0.32
C ALA A 203 -1.53 19.11 0.37
N ASN A 204 -2.60 19.34 -0.40
CA ASN A 204 -3.95 19.50 0.15
C ASN A 204 -4.45 18.23 0.85
N ALA A 205 -4.15 17.06 0.31
CA ALA A 205 -4.53 15.79 0.91
C ALA A 205 -3.67 15.43 2.13
N LEU A 206 -2.37 15.72 2.11
CA LEU A 206 -1.44 15.42 3.21
C LEU A 206 -1.61 16.36 4.41
N SER A 207 -1.88 17.65 4.18
CA SER A 207 -1.98 18.65 5.25
C SER A 207 -2.93 18.24 6.39
N PRO A 208 -4.17 17.78 6.14
CA PRO A 208 -5.04 17.31 7.22
C PRO A 208 -4.54 16.03 7.89
N LEU A 209 -3.83 15.14 7.18
CA LEU A 209 -3.24 13.93 7.79
C LEU A 209 -2.06 14.27 8.71
N LEU A 210 -1.35 15.36 8.44
CA LEU A 210 -0.31 15.86 9.34
C LEU A 210 -0.92 16.59 10.55
N ALA A 211 -2.14 17.13 10.48
CA ALA A 211 -2.83 17.75 11.61
C ALA A 211 -3.60 16.74 12.48
N ASP A 212 -3.96 17.12 13.70
CA ASP A 212 -4.98 16.42 14.51
C ASP A 212 -6.36 16.76 13.95
N SER A 213 -6.73 16.10 12.85
CA SER A 213 -7.96 16.36 12.11
C SER A 213 -8.89 15.15 12.08
N ALA A 214 -10.19 15.40 11.88
CA ALA A 214 -11.19 14.35 11.67
C ALA A 214 -10.86 13.47 10.44
N ILE A 215 -10.32 14.08 9.37
CA ILE A 215 -9.91 13.36 8.16
C ILE A 215 -8.84 12.32 8.49
N ARG A 216 -7.86 12.69 9.33
CA ARG A 216 -6.84 11.74 9.76
C ARG A 216 -7.45 10.61 10.57
N GLN A 217 -8.32 10.93 11.54
CA GLN A 217 -8.93 9.91 12.40
C GLN A 217 -9.78 8.93 11.59
N GLN A 218 -10.60 9.42 10.66
CA GLN A 218 -11.39 8.58 9.75
C GLN A 218 -10.50 7.61 8.96
N GLN A 219 -9.34 8.06 8.49
CA GLN A 219 -8.43 7.18 7.79
C GLN A 219 -7.77 6.16 8.72
N VAL A 220 -7.37 6.55 9.94
CA VAL A 220 -6.84 5.62 10.96
C VAL A 220 -7.87 4.53 11.27
N ASP A 221 -9.13 4.90 11.49
CA ASP A 221 -10.21 3.95 11.80
C ASP A 221 -10.46 3.00 10.61
N ALA A 222 -10.42 3.51 9.38
CA ALA A 222 -10.54 2.69 8.18
C ALA A 222 -9.37 1.70 8.04
N LEU A 223 -8.13 2.14 8.29
CA LEU A 223 -6.94 1.28 8.25
C LEU A 223 -6.98 0.19 9.33
N ALA A 224 -7.56 0.48 10.50
CA ALA A 224 -7.71 -0.50 11.57
C ALA A 224 -8.59 -1.70 11.19
N ALA A 225 -9.51 -1.54 10.23
CA ALA A 225 -10.37 -2.61 9.73
C ALA A 225 -9.69 -3.51 8.66
N VAL A 226 -8.58 -3.07 8.05
CA VAL A 226 -7.91 -3.80 6.96
C VAL A 226 -7.45 -5.21 7.36
N PRO A 227 -6.79 -5.42 8.52
CA PRO A 227 -6.33 -6.75 8.90
C PRO A 227 -7.45 -7.78 9.03
N GLU A 228 -8.60 -7.37 9.58
CA GLU A 228 -9.74 -8.28 9.75
C GLU A 228 -10.34 -8.67 8.40
N ARG A 229 -10.41 -7.73 7.44
CA ARG A 229 -10.85 -8.02 6.07
C ARG A 229 -9.91 -8.96 5.31
N MET A 230 -8.64 -9.03 5.71
CA MET A 230 -7.64 -9.92 5.12
C MET A 230 -7.55 -11.28 5.82
N ARG A 231 -8.23 -11.45 6.97
CA ARG A 231 -8.09 -12.65 7.78
C ARG A 231 -8.70 -13.86 7.07
N LEU A 232 -8.00 -14.98 7.14
CA LEU A 232 -8.55 -16.26 6.72
C LEU A 232 -9.42 -16.85 7.86
N PRO A 233 -10.51 -17.57 7.54
CA PRO A 233 -11.31 -18.25 8.54
C PRO A 233 -10.49 -19.28 9.34
N ARG A 234 -9.55 -19.97 8.68
CA ARG A 234 -8.68 -21.00 9.24
C ARG A 234 -7.34 -21.03 8.51
N GLY A 235 -6.30 -21.51 9.20
CA GLY A 235 -4.97 -21.73 8.64
C GLY A 235 -4.22 -20.45 8.25
N THR A 236 -3.06 -20.67 7.66
CA THR A 236 -2.20 -19.66 7.05
C THR A 236 -2.46 -19.55 5.54
N PRO A 237 -1.98 -18.48 4.87
CA PRO A 237 -2.10 -18.39 3.43
C PRO A 237 -1.46 -19.55 2.67
N SER A 238 -0.33 -20.06 3.17
CA SER A 238 0.36 -21.19 2.57
C SER A 238 -0.43 -22.50 2.72
N GLU A 239 -1.04 -22.73 3.89
CA GLU A 239 -1.89 -23.90 4.12
C GLU A 239 -3.15 -23.87 3.25
N ALA A 240 -3.82 -22.72 3.18
CA ALA A 240 -5.01 -22.54 2.34
C ALA A 240 -4.70 -22.76 0.85
N ALA A 241 -3.55 -22.26 0.37
CA ALA A 241 -3.10 -22.51 -0.99
C ALA A 241 -2.79 -24.00 -1.24
N ALA A 242 -2.10 -24.66 -0.31
CA ALA A 242 -1.75 -26.07 -0.41
C ALA A 242 -3.00 -26.97 -0.46
N GLU A 243 -4.01 -26.69 0.37
CA GLU A 243 -5.28 -27.42 0.39
C GLU A 243 -5.95 -27.40 -1.00
N ILE A 244 -6.00 -26.25 -1.68
CA ILE A 244 -6.56 -26.16 -3.03
C ILE A 244 -5.75 -27.01 -4.02
N VAL A 245 -4.42 -26.93 -3.99
CA VAL A 245 -3.56 -27.69 -4.90
C VAL A 245 -3.71 -29.20 -4.69
N LEU A 246 -3.76 -29.66 -3.43
CA LEU A 246 -3.96 -31.07 -3.09
C LEU A 246 -5.32 -31.57 -3.60
N ASN A 247 -6.39 -30.79 -3.42
CA ASN A 247 -7.71 -31.15 -3.93
C ASN A 247 -7.71 -31.34 -5.46
N TYR A 248 -7.01 -30.49 -6.21
CA TYR A 248 -6.87 -30.67 -7.67
C TYR A 248 -6.02 -31.88 -8.04
N ALA A 249 -4.97 -32.17 -7.27
CA ALA A 249 -4.12 -33.35 -7.50
C ALA A 249 -4.90 -34.65 -7.27
N GLU A 250 -5.77 -34.69 -6.26
CA GLU A 250 -6.56 -35.88 -5.89
C GLU A 250 -7.83 -36.05 -6.72
N MET A 251 -8.60 -34.97 -6.92
CA MET A 251 -9.94 -35.02 -7.54
C MET A 251 -9.94 -34.69 -9.03
N GLY A 252 -8.80 -34.23 -9.57
CA GLY A 252 -8.62 -33.87 -10.96
C GLY A 252 -9.29 -32.56 -11.37
N ARG A 253 -9.27 -32.28 -12.68
CA ARG A 253 -9.88 -31.07 -13.25
C ARG A 253 -11.40 -31.07 -13.05
N GLY A 254 -11.96 -29.91 -12.69
CA GLY A 254 -13.40 -29.73 -12.46
C GLY A 254 -13.82 -29.66 -10.99
N TRP A 255 -12.89 -29.82 -10.05
CA TRP A 255 -13.08 -29.42 -8.66
C TRP A 255 -12.95 -27.88 -8.52
N PRO A 256 -13.58 -27.21 -7.54
CA PRO A 256 -14.71 -27.72 -6.76
C PRO A 256 -15.94 -27.93 -7.66
N ARG A 257 -16.64 -29.06 -7.47
CA ARG A 257 -17.85 -29.43 -8.21
C ARG A 257 -19.09 -28.77 -7.56
N PRO A 258 -19.69 -27.72 -8.15
CA PRO A 258 -20.76 -26.95 -7.50
C PRO A 258 -22.01 -27.78 -7.17
N ASP A 259 -22.23 -28.84 -7.94
CA ASP A 259 -23.29 -29.84 -7.83
C ASP A 259 -23.16 -30.76 -6.60
N LEU A 260 -21.94 -30.97 -6.08
CA LEU A 260 -21.69 -31.82 -4.91
C LEU A 260 -21.59 -31.04 -3.59
N MET A 261 -21.29 -29.74 -3.63
CA MET A 261 -21.20 -28.91 -2.43
C MET A 261 -22.57 -28.52 -1.82
N ARG A 262 -23.68 -28.63 -2.57
CA ARG A 262 -25.04 -28.36 -2.06
C ARG A 262 -25.65 -29.52 -1.27
N LEU A 263 -25.02 -30.70 -1.24
CA LEU A 263 -25.52 -31.89 -0.56
C LEU A 263 -24.96 -32.07 0.86
N GLY A 264 -24.19 -31.10 1.37
CA GLY A 264 -23.53 -31.18 2.69
C GLY A 264 -23.70 -29.95 3.58
N ALA A 265 -24.70 -29.09 3.32
CA ALA A 265 -25.09 -27.98 4.19
C ALA A 265 -26.30 -28.33 5.05
#